data_AF-A0A3C0I0N2-F1
#
_entry.id   AF-A0A3C0I0N2-F1
#
_cell.length_a   1.000
_cell.length_b   1.000
_cell.length_c   1.000
_cell.angle_alpha   90.00
_cell.angle_beta   90.00
_cell.angle_gamma   90.00
#
_symmetry.space_group_name_H-M   'P 1'
#
loop_
_entity.id
_entity.type
_entity.pdbx_description
1 polymer ?
#
loop_
_entity_poly.entity_id
_entity_poly.type
_entity_poly.pdbx_seq_one_letter_code
_entity_poly.pdbx_strand_id
1 'polypeptide(L)'
;MRLIFMGSHALAEGFALLGFETFPNATTEQVESTLSGLLKNKGKALIFLEDNLTQQPGPSFLRARTEAAGIIITEIPPLSAPETYRPAVEELVARVLGPSVLDKPC
;
A
#
# COMPACT_ATOMS: atom_id res chain seq x y z
N MET A 1 -4.88 -10.51 14.11
CA MET A 1 -4.15 -9.83 13.01
C MET A 1 -5.20 -9.39 12.01
N ARG A 2 -5.22 -8.12 11.61
CA ARG A 2 -6.22 -7.58 10.68
C ARG A 2 -5.71 -7.72 9.24
N LEU A 3 -6.60 -8.03 8.32
CA LEU A 3 -6.35 -8.04 6.88
C LEU A 3 -7.17 -6.89 6.32
N ILE A 4 -6.51 -5.86 5.78
CA ILE A 4 -7.17 -4.62 5.39
C ILE A 4 -6.89 -4.34 3.91
N PHE A 5 -7.92 -3.96 3.17
CA PHE A 5 -7.78 -3.41 1.82
C PHE A 5 -8.39 -2.01 1.77
N MET A 6 -7.69 -1.06 1.14
CA MET A 6 -8.19 0.28 0.87
C MET A 6 -7.88 0.68 -0.57
N GLY A 7 -8.89 1.10 -1.32
CA GLY A 7 -8.72 1.43 -2.72
C GLY A 7 -10.05 1.56 -3.43
N SER A 8 -10.04 1.37 -4.74
CA SER A 8 -11.23 1.40 -5.59
C SER A 8 -12.29 0.37 -5.18
N HIS A 9 -13.54 0.69 -5.47
CA HIS A 9 -14.68 -0.19 -5.20
C HIS A 9 -14.51 -1.58 -5.84
N ALA A 10 -14.08 -1.64 -7.10
CA ALA A 10 -13.93 -2.90 -7.84
C ALA A 10 -12.93 -3.86 -7.19
N LEU A 11 -11.78 -3.36 -6.71
CA LEU A 11 -10.83 -4.18 -5.96
C LEU A 11 -11.38 -4.56 -4.58
N ALA A 12 -12.06 -3.64 -3.90
CA ALA A 12 -12.64 -3.88 -2.58
C ALA A 12 -13.61 -5.07 -2.61
N GLU A 13 -14.45 -5.19 -3.64
CA GLU A 13 -15.34 -6.35 -3.80
C GLU A 13 -14.57 -7.66 -3.84
N GLY A 14 -13.48 -7.72 -4.62
CA GLY A 14 -12.62 -8.91 -4.70
C GLY A 14 -11.95 -9.26 -3.36
N PHE A 15 -11.43 -8.26 -2.65
CA PHE A 15 -10.79 -8.46 -1.34
C PHE A 15 -11.79 -8.86 -0.25
N ALA A 16 -13.03 -8.38 -0.30
CA ALA A 16 -14.08 -8.77 0.64
C ALA A 16 -14.37 -10.28 0.57
N LEU A 17 -14.34 -10.87 -0.64
CA LEU A 17 -14.49 -12.31 -0.83
C LEU A 17 -13.39 -13.14 -0.15
N LEU A 18 -12.22 -12.54 0.07
CA LEU A 18 -11.08 -13.16 0.75
C LEU A 18 -11.08 -12.92 2.27
N GLY A 19 -12.12 -12.27 2.81
CA GLY A 19 -12.26 -11.97 4.24
C GLY A 19 -11.46 -10.76 4.71
N PHE A 20 -11.07 -9.86 3.80
CA PHE A 20 -10.46 -8.59 4.19
C PHE A 20 -11.50 -7.62 4.75
N GLU A 21 -11.07 -6.80 5.69
CA GLU A 21 -11.74 -5.57 6.06
C GLU A 21 -11.50 -4.54 4.94
N THR A 22 -12.54 -4.18 4.20
CA THR A 22 -12.41 -3.39 2.97
C THR A 22 -12.93 -1.97 3.14
N PHE A 23 -12.19 -1.01 2.61
CA PHE A 23 -12.55 0.41 2.52
C PHE A 23 -12.69 0.78 1.03
N PRO A 24 -13.89 0.65 0.44
CA PRO A 24 -14.11 1.01 -0.96
C PRO A 24 -14.08 2.52 -1.13
N ASN A 25 -13.49 2.97 -2.24
CA ASN A 25 -13.24 4.38 -2.57
C ASN A 25 -12.55 5.13 -1.43
N ALA A 26 -11.54 4.49 -0.84
CA ALA A 26 -10.83 5.05 0.30
C ALA A 26 -10.15 6.37 -0.03
N THR A 27 -9.96 7.22 0.99
CA THR A 27 -9.18 8.45 0.90
C THR A 27 -7.89 8.38 1.72
N THR A 28 -6.96 9.28 1.43
CA THR A 28 -5.71 9.45 2.20
C THR A 28 -5.96 9.69 3.68
N GLU A 29 -7.03 10.39 4.04
CA GLU A 29 -7.41 10.66 5.44
C GLU A 29 -7.87 9.39 6.16
N GLN A 30 -8.55 8.49 5.44
CA GLN A 30 -8.96 7.20 6.00
C GLN A 30 -7.78 6.26 6.22
N VAL A 31 -6.79 6.28 5.31
CA VAL A 31 -5.51 5.58 5.49
C VAL A 31 -4.82 6.10 6.75
N GLU A 32 -4.68 7.41 6.89
CA GLU A 32 -4.03 8.04 8.04
C GLU A 32 -4.73 7.72 9.36
N SER A 33 -6.06 7.84 9.40
CA SER A 33 -6.84 7.51 10.60
C SER A 33 -6.67 6.05 11.01
N THR A 34 -6.70 5.14 10.04
CA THR A 34 -6.60 3.69 10.30
C THR A 34 -5.20 3.31 10.78
N LEU A 35 -4.16 3.83 10.13
CA LEU A 35 -2.77 3.61 10.54
C LEU A 35 -2.49 4.23 11.91
N SER A 36 -2.97 5.45 12.18
CA SER A 36 -2.85 6.08 13.49
C SER A 36 -3.47 5.22 14.60
N GLY A 37 -4.67 4.66 14.35
CA GLY A 37 -5.32 3.75 15.28
C GLY A 37 -4.53 2.46 15.51
N LEU A 38 -3.99 1.85 14.45
CA LEU A 38 -3.16 0.66 14.55
C LEU A 38 -1.87 0.91 15.34
N LEU A 39 -1.17 2.01 15.05
CA LEU A 39 0.06 2.40 15.74
C LEU A 39 -0.18 2.66 17.23
N LYS A 40 -1.24 3.42 17.58
CA LYS A 40 -1.59 3.71 18.98
C LYS A 40 -1.87 2.44 19.78
N ASN A 41 -2.55 1.47 19.15
CA ASN A 41 -2.94 0.22 19.80
C ASN A 41 -1.89 -0.89 19.66
N LYS A 42 -0.73 -0.62 19.03
CA LYS A 42 0.27 -1.64 18.66
C LYS A 42 -0.36 -2.84 17.93
N GLY A 43 -1.34 -2.53 17.08
CA GLY A 43 -2.11 -3.51 16.32
C GLY A 43 -1.25 -4.19 15.26
N LYS A 44 -1.61 -5.43 14.92
CA LYS A 44 -0.98 -6.17 13.82
C LYS A 44 -1.90 -6.20 12.60
N ALA A 45 -1.43 -5.74 11.45
CA ALA A 45 -2.19 -5.69 10.21
C ALA A 45 -1.33 -5.99 8.98
N LEU A 46 -1.92 -6.69 8.01
CA LEU A 46 -1.48 -6.67 6.62
C LEU A 46 -2.45 -5.76 5.85
N ILE A 47 -1.92 -4.74 5.21
CA ILE A 47 -2.69 -3.67 4.57
C ILE A 47 -2.31 -3.60 3.10
N PHE A 48 -3.29 -3.78 2.23
CA PHE A 48 -3.17 -3.48 0.82
C PHE A 48 -3.77 -2.11 0.53
N LEU A 49 -3.01 -1.25 -0.12
CA LEU A 49 -3.42 0.10 -0.51
C LEU A 49 -3.30 0.24 -2.02
N GLU A 50 -4.29 0.84 -2.65
CA GLU A 50 -4.11 1.28 -4.04
C GLU A 50 -3.05 2.39 -4.10
N ASP A 51 -2.18 2.35 -5.12
CA ASP A 51 -0.97 3.20 -5.20
C ASP A 51 -1.26 4.71 -5.15
N ASN A 52 -2.40 5.15 -5.66
CA ASN A 52 -2.87 6.53 -5.58
C ASN A 52 -3.01 7.03 -4.13
N LEU A 53 -3.25 6.15 -3.16
CA LEU A 53 -3.37 6.47 -1.74
C LEU A 53 -2.01 6.67 -1.06
N THR A 54 -0.90 6.31 -1.72
CA THR A 54 0.45 6.43 -1.15
C THR A 54 1.29 7.52 -1.81
N GLN A 55 0.80 8.16 -2.87
CA GLN A 55 1.50 9.24 -3.58
C GLN A 55 1.80 10.47 -2.70
N GLN A 56 0.90 10.79 -1.77
CA GLN A 56 1.08 11.86 -0.78
C GLN A 56 0.94 11.25 0.63
N PRO A 57 2.01 10.60 1.14
CA PRO A 57 1.92 9.86 2.38
C PRO A 57 1.81 10.81 3.58
N GLY A 58 0.89 10.51 4.48
CA GLY A 58 0.77 11.23 5.74
C GLY A 58 1.75 10.72 6.81
N PRO A 59 1.75 11.35 8.00
CA PRO A 59 2.70 11.05 9.06
C PRO A 59 2.57 9.63 9.62
N SER A 60 1.34 9.09 9.71
CA SER A 60 1.11 7.74 10.23
C SER A 60 1.60 6.70 9.25
N PHE A 61 1.41 6.92 7.94
CA PHE A 61 1.97 6.08 6.89
C PHE A 61 3.50 6.04 6.96
N LEU A 62 4.16 7.19 6.99
CA LEU A 62 5.62 7.26 7.06
C LEU A 62 6.17 6.58 8.31
N ARG A 63 5.48 6.72 9.45
CA ARG A 63 5.83 6.04 10.69
C ARG A 63 5.62 4.53 10.62
N ALA A 64 4.50 4.07 10.08
CA ALA A 64 4.23 2.64 9.91
C ALA A 64 5.26 1.95 9.00
N ARG A 65 5.83 2.68 8.03
CA ARG A 65 6.92 2.16 7.17
C ARG A 65 8.25 1.95 7.89
N THR A 66 8.51 2.67 8.99
CA THR A 66 9.77 2.57 9.74
C THR A 66 9.66 1.71 11.00
N GLU A 67 8.45 1.51 11.52
CA GLU A 67 8.21 0.60 12.64
C GLU A 67 8.24 -0.87 12.18
N ALA A 68 9.32 -1.57 12.55
CA ALA A 68 9.62 -2.93 12.07
C ALA A 68 8.67 -4.05 12.59
N ALA A 69 7.64 -3.74 13.36
CA ALA A 69 6.83 -4.75 14.03
C ALA A 69 5.33 -4.51 13.91
N GLY A 70 4.67 -5.34 13.10
CA GLY A 70 3.24 -5.60 13.20
C GLY A 70 2.39 -5.04 12.05
N ILE A 71 2.84 -4.02 11.34
CA ILE A 71 2.10 -3.44 10.20
C ILE A 71 2.89 -3.69 8.92
N ILE A 72 2.32 -4.47 8.01
CA ILE A 72 2.87 -4.68 6.66
C ILE A 72 1.98 -3.90 5.70
N ILE A 73 2.57 -3.00 4.94
CA ILE A 73 1.88 -2.21 3.91
C ILE A 73 2.37 -2.70 2.56
N THR A 74 1.44 -2.98 1.65
CA THR A 74 1.71 -3.39 0.27
C THR A 74 0.86 -2.56 -0.65
N GLU A 75 1.49 -1.99 -1.67
CA GLU A 75 0.79 -1.22 -2.69
C GLU A 75 0.28 -2.16 -3.79
N ILE A 76 -0.90 -1.84 -4.33
CA ILE A 76 -1.52 -2.51 -5.46
C ILE A 76 -1.83 -1.44 -6.51
N PRO A 77 -1.53 -1.66 -7.79
CA PRO A 77 -1.94 -0.71 -8.81
C PRO A 77 -3.44 -0.78 -9.11
N PRO A 78 -4.01 0.28 -9.68
CA PRO A 78 -5.38 0.28 -10.16
C PRO A 78 -5.60 -0.82 -11.20
N LEU A 79 -6.77 -1.45 -11.18
CA LEU A 79 -7.15 -2.44 -12.20
C LEU A 79 -7.17 -1.86 -13.63
N SER A 80 -7.43 -0.57 -13.78
CA SER A 80 -7.52 0.10 -15.07
C SER A 80 -6.17 0.42 -15.71
N ALA A 81 -5.09 0.45 -14.93
CA ALA A 81 -3.75 0.84 -15.40
C ALA A 81 -2.64 0.13 -14.62
N PRO A 82 -2.61 -1.22 -14.59
CA PRO A 82 -1.59 -1.97 -13.85
C PRO A 82 -0.15 -1.68 -14.32
N GLU A 83 0.03 -1.34 -15.59
CA GLU A 83 1.32 -1.04 -16.22
C GLU A 83 1.96 0.28 -15.77
N THR A 84 1.20 1.17 -15.14
CA THR A 84 1.70 2.47 -14.66
C THR A 84 2.31 2.38 -13.27
N TYR A 85 2.20 1.23 -12.59
CA TYR A 85 2.79 1.04 -11.28
C TYR A 85 4.31 1.22 -11.31
N ARG A 86 4.84 2.03 -10.39
CA ARG A 86 6.28 2.24 -10.20
C ARG A 86 6.59 2.11 -8.71
N PRO A 87 6.96 0.92 -8.23
CA PRO A 87 7.25 0.71 -6.82
C PRO A 87 8.47 1.54 -6.40
N ALA A 88 8.45 2.05 -5.16
CA ALA A 88 9.54 2.85 -4.61
C ALA A 88 10.92 2.14 -4.62
N VAL A 89 10.94 0.81 -4.74
CA VAL A 89 12.18 0.02 -4.83
C VAL A 89 12.87 0.16 -6.19
N GLU A 90 12.15 0.47 -7.27
CA GLU A 90 12.75 0.63 -8.61
C GLU A 90 13.81 1.73 -8.61
N GLU A 91 13.50 2.90 -8.05
CA GLU A 91 14.46 4.01 -7.96
C GLU A 91 15.70 3.63 -7.14
N LEU A 92 15.51 2.89 -6.04
CA LEU A 92 16.62 2.42 -5.21
C LEU A 92 17.50 1.42 -5.96
N VAL A 93 16.89 0.48 -6.68
CA VAL A 93 17.60 -0.52 -7.48
C VAL A 93 18.38 0.16 -8.58
N ALA A 94 17.78 1.08 -9.34
CA ALA A 94 18.48 1.84 -10.38
C ALA A 94 19.66 2.63 -9.81
N ARG A 95 19.50 3.23 -8.62
CA ARG A 95 20.56 4.00 -7.97
C ARG A 95 21.73 3.14 -7.49
N VAL A 96 21.47 1.90 -7.04
CA VAL A 96 22.49 1.02 -6.47
C VAL A 96 23.14 0.12 -7.52
N LEU A 97 22.36 -0.40 -8.46
CA LEU A 97 22.78 -1.42 -9.43
C LEU A 97 22.88 -0.88 -10.87
N GLY A 98 22.41 0.35 -11.12
CA GLY A 98 22.34 0.95 -12.44
C GLY A 98 20.98 0.75 -13.12
N PRO A 99 20.55 1.67 -14.01
CA PRO A 99 19.22 1.66 -14.61
C PRO A 99 18.98 0.49 -15.58
N SER A 100 20.04 -0.06 -16.19
CA SER A 100 19.94 -1.18 -17.15
C SER A 100 19.42 -2.49 -16.53
N VAL A 101 19.37 -2.58 -15.21
CA VAL A 101 18.80 -3.74 -14.49
C VAL A 101 17.27 -3.74 -14.50
N LEU A 102 16.65 -2.60 -14.79
CA LEU A 102 15.18 -2.44 -14.84
C LEU A 102 14.59 -2.62 -16.24
N ASP A 103 15.42 -2.80 -17.27
CA ASP A 103 14.94 -3.03 -18.63
C ASP A 103 14.21 -4.37 -18.70
N LYS A 104 12.97 -4.36 -19.21
CA LYS A 104 12.24 -5.60 -19.45
C LYS A 104 12.99 -6.42 -20.51
N PRO A 105 13.17 -7.74 -20.32
CA PRO A 105 13.63 -8.58 -21.42
C PRO A 105 12.65 -8.46 -22.59
N CYS A 106 13.18 -8.17 -23.78
CA CYS A 106 12.43 -8.07 -25.04
C CYS A 106 11.63 -9.34 -25.34
#